data_AF-A0A9P0K925-F1
#
_entry.id   AF-A0A9P0K925-F1
#
_cell.length_a   1.000
_cell.length_b   1.000
_cell.length_c   1.000
_cell.angle_alpha   90.00
_cell.angle_beta   90.00
_cell.angle_gamma   90.00
#
_symmetry.space_group_name_H-M   'P 1'
#
loop_
_entity.id
_entity.type
_entity.pdbx_description
1 polymer ?
#
loop_
_entity_poly.entity_id
_entity_poly.type
_entity_poly.pdbx_seq_one_letter_code
_entity_poly.pdbx_strand_id
1 'polypeptide(L)'
;MSKSSVCRMEAFDKHGSPKTKKDVIEMLGDTSNSKYPVFRDDPNDLVMTIAVGIFDCVEKTWSLYSDNPKKNDPLVVLPLVLQK
;
A
#
# COMPACT_ATOMS: atom_id res chain seq x y z
N MET A 1 -2.68 -18.39 11.53
CA MET A 1 -2.66 -17.25 10.57
C MET A 1 -4.07 -17.10 10.00
N SER A 2 -4.63 -15.90 9.90
CA SER A 2 -6.01 -15.71 9.38
C SER A 2 -6.05 -15.90 7.85
N LYS A 3 -7.20 -16.33 7.32
CA LYS A 3 -7.39 -16.48 5.85
C LYS A 3 -7.10 -15.19 5.08
N SER A 4 -7.54 -14.04 5.62
CA SER A 4 -7.27 -12.72 5.02
C SER A 4 -5.79 -12.32 5.04
N SER A 5 -5.00 -12.82 5.99
CA SER A 5 -3.55 -12.61 5.99
C SER A 5 -2.87 -13.42 4.91
N VAL A 6 -3.25 -14.70 4.77
CA VAL A 6 -2.70 -15.59 3.74
C VAL A 6 -3.01 -15.07 2.34
N CYS A 7 -4.27 -14.73 2.06
CA CYS A 7 -4.66 -14.25 0.72
C CYS A 7 -3.97 -12.94 0.32
N ARG A 8 -3.70 -12.03 1.26
CA ARG A 8 -2.97 -10.79 0.96
C ARG A 8 -1.48 -11.05 0.71
N MET A 9 -0.88 -12.01 1.40
CA MET A 9 0.48 -12.44 1.10
C MET A 9 0.57 -13.12 -0.27
N GLU A 10 -0.38 -14.01 -0.61
CA GLU A 10 -0.46 -14.60 -1.95
C GLU A 10 -0.69 -13.56 -3.05
N ALA A 11 -1.41 -12.46 -2.75
CA ALA A 11 -1.53 -11.35 -3.68
C ALA A 11 -0.17 -10.68 -3.89
N PHE A 12 0.58 -10.39 -2.81
CA PHE A 12 1.94 -9.87 -2.92
C PHE A 12 2.89 -10.81 -3.68
N ASP A 13 2.79 -12.13 -3.51
CA ASP A 13 3.65 -13.07 -4.24
C ASP A 13 3.45 -13.03 -5.77
N LYS A 14 2.31 -12.50 -6.25
CA LYS A 14 2.05 -12.29 -7.68
C LYS A 14 2.71 -11.03 -8.24
N HIS A 15 2.93 -10.03 -7.40
CA HIS A 15 3.75 -8.87 -7.73
C HIS A 15 5.18 -9.27 -7.41
N GLY A 16 6.03 -9.51 -8.41
CA GLY A 16 7.45 -9.82 -8.11
C GLY A 16 8.09 -8.78 -7.17
N SER A 17 9.28 -9.08 -6.64
CA SER A 17 9.95 -8.17 -5.69
C SER A 17 9.99 -6.72 -6.21
N PRO A 18 9.49 -5.73 -5.44
CA PRO A 18 9.34 -4.36 -5.91
C PRO A 18 10.71 -3.73 -6.15
N LYS A 19 10.87 -3.03 -7.28
CA LYS A 19 12.12 -2.36 -7.67
C LYS A 19 11.99 -0.85 -7.76
N THR A 20 10.75 -0.38 -7.86
CA THR A 20 10.42 1.04 -8.03
C THR A 20 9.30 1.45 -7.07
N LYS A 21 9.16 2.75 -6.83
CA LYS A 21 8.01 3.31 -6.11
C LYS A 21 6.68 2.88 -6.74
N LYS A 22 6.63 2.79 -8.09
CA LYS A 22 5.43 2.35 -8.80
C LYS A 22 5.05 0.90 -8.44
N ASP A 23 6.02 0.00 -8.36
CA ASP A 23 5.74 -1.39 -7.97
C ASP A 23 5.14 -1.46 -6.55
N VAL A 24 5.68 -0.66 -5.62
CA VAL A 24 5.13 -0.58 -4.26
C VAL A 24 3.70 -0.03 -4.26
N ILE A 25 3.41 0.99 -5.07
CA ILE A 25 2.05 1.53 -5.24
C ILE A 25 1.11 0.45 -5.78
N GLU A 26 1.53 -0.28 -6.82
CA GLU A 26 0.73 -1.35 -7.44
C GLU A 26 0.42 -2.48 -6.44
N MET A 27 1.41 -2.85 -5.61
CA MET A 27 1.24 -3.85 -4.56
C MET A 27 0.27 -3.37 -3.47
N LEU A 28 0.52 -2.20 -2.88
CA LEU A 28 -0.25 -1.72 -1.72
C LEU A 28 -1.67 -1.29 -2.08
N GLY A 29 -1.91 -0.89 -3.33
CA GLY A 29 -3.23 -0.57 -3.84
C GLY A 29 -3.98 -1.77 -4.45
N ASP A 30 -3.45 -2.99 -4.39
CA ASP A 30 -4.02 -4.15 -5.07
C ASP A 30 -5.41 -4.53 -4.53
N THR A 31 -6.38 -4.58 -5.44
CA THR A 31 -7.77 -4.99 -5.19
C THR A 31 -8.19 -6.21 -6.02
N SER A 32 -7.23 -6.98 -6.57
CA SER A 32 -7.48 -8.13 -7.45
C SER A 32 -8.19 -9.31 -6.77
N ASN A 33 -8.03 -9.47 -5.45
CA ASN A 33 -8.78 -10.46 -4.68
C ASN A 33 -10.12 -9.88 -4.24
N SER A 34 -11.23 -10.46 -4.71
CA SER A 34 -12.58 -9.96 -4.43
C SER A 34 -13.04 -10.08 -2.98
N LYS A 35 -12.42 -10.97 -2.19
CA LYS A 35 -12.83 -11.24 -0.81
C LYS A 35 -11.88 -10.64 0.23
N TYR A 36 -10.59 -10.70 -0.03
CA TYR A 36 -9.54 -10.20 0.85
C TYR A 36 -8.51 -9.41 0.03
N PRO A 37 -8.89 -8.26 -0.54
CA PRO A 37 -7.95 -7.41 -1.27
C PRO A 37 -6.87 -6.87 -0.32
N VAL A 38 -5.74 -6.44 -0.87
CA VAL A 38 -4.70 -5.79 -0.07
C VAL A 38 -5.21 -4.44 0.41
N PHE A 39 -5.67 -3.61 -0.53
CA PHE A 39 -6.33 -2.36 -0.21
C PHE A 39 -7.81 -2.61 0.04
N ARG A 40 -8.30 -2.30 1.25
CA ARG A 40 -9.69 -2.55 1.64
C ARG A 40 -10.44 -1.24 1.69
N ASP A 41 -11.25 -0.98 0.67
CA ASP A 41 -12.03 0.26 0.49
C ASP A 41 -13.54 0.04 0.38
N ASP A 42 -14.03 -1.18 0.64
CA ASP A 42 -15.46 -1.45 0.71
C ASP A 42 -16.03 -0.90 2.05
N PRO A 43 -16.95 0.09 2.02
CA PRO A 43 -17.53 0.67 3.23
C PRO A 43 -18.42 -0.32 4.01
N ASN A 44 -18.79 -1.46 3.41
CA ASN A 44 -19.57 -2.49 4.08
C ASN A 44 -18.70 -3.55 4.77
N ASP A 45 -17.37 -3.51 4.58
CA ASP A 45 -16.44 -4.42 5.23
C ASP A 45 -16.16 -3.97 6.66
N LEU A 46 -15.98 -4.94 7.57
CA LEU A 46 -15.66 -4.67 8.97
C LEU A 46 -14.25 -4.09 9.15
N VAL A 47 -13.40 -4.18 8.12
CA VAL A 47 -12.01 -3.75 8.17
C VAL A 47 -11.67 -3.00 6.88
N MET A 48 -11.19 -1.77 7.05
CA MET A 48 -10.79 -0.89 5.96
C MET A 48 -9.32 -0.46 6.10
N THR A 49 -8.68 -0.19 4.97
CA THR A 49 -7.37 0.46 4.95
C THR A 49 -7.57 1.95 5.22
N ILE A 50 -7.04 2.43 6.35
CA ILE A 50 -7.17 3.84 6.76
C ILE A 50 -6.14 4.74 6.06
N ALA A 51 -4.95 4.21 5.79
CA ALA A 51 -3.88 4.96 5.15
C ALA A 51 -2.84 4.04 4.50
N VAL A 52 -2.09 4.59 3.54
CA VAL A 52 -0.86 3.98 3.00
C VAL A 52 0.30 4.93 3.23
N GLY A 53 1.41 4.38 3.74
CA GLY A 53 2.68 5.10 3.86
C GLY A 53 3.74 4.44 2.98
N ILE A 54 4.40 5.21 2.12
CA ILE A 54 5.51 4.73 1.29
C ILE A 54 6.77 5.52 1.67
N PHE A 55 7.76 4.82 2.22
CA PHE A 55 9.10 5.35 2.47
C PHE A 55 9.95 5.13 1.24
N ASP A 56 10.28 6.21 0.54
CA ASP A 56 11.26 6.22 -0.53
C ASP A 56 12.62 6.59 0.05
N CYS A 57 13.47 5.59 0.28
CA CYS A 57 14.79 5.78 0.86
C CYS A 57 15.82 6.33 -0.14
N VAL A 58 15.53 6.28 -1.45
CA VAL A 58 16.41 6.83 -2.49
C VAL A 58 16.18 8.34 -2.57
N GLU A 59 14.93 8.75 -2.74
CA GLU A 59 14.51 10.15 -2.77
C GLU A 59 14.45 10.79 -1.37
N LYS A 60 14.58 9.97 -0.32
CA LYS A 60 14.46 10.37 1.09
C LYS A 60 13.14 11.09 1.36
N THR A 61 12.03 10.46 0.98
CA THR A 61 10.68 10.98 1.23
C THR A 61 9.79 9.93 1.87
N TRP A 62 8.76 10.39 2.59
CA TRP A 62 7.66 9.58 3.08
C TRP A 62 6.35 10.14 2.53
N SER A 63 5.72 9.41 1.63
CA SER A 63 4.42 9.75 1.04
C SER A 63 3.29 9.10 1.85
N LEU A 64 2.25 9.87 2.21
CA LEU A 64 1.08 9.40 2.94
C LEU A 64 -0.20 9.58 2.09
N TYR A 65 -1.01 8.54 2.03
CA TYR A 65 -2.27 8.46 1.28
C TYR A 65 -3.41 8.13 2.24
N SER A 66 -4.58 8.74 2.08
CA SER A 66 -5.82 8.39 2.79
C SER A 66 -6.70 7.39 2.03
N ASP A 67 -6.37 7.13 0.77
CA ASP A 67 -7.12 6.31 -0.15
C ASP A 67 -6.16 5.45 -0.98
N ASN A 68 -6.68 4.80 -2.02
CA ASN A 68 -5.91 3.83 -2.78
C ASN A 68 -4.78 4.52 -3.58
N PRO A 69 -3.49 4.22 -3.29
CA PRO A 69 -2.36 4.89 -3.91
C PRO A 69 -2.24 4.64 -5.41
N LYS A 70 -2.93 3.61 -5.96
CA LYS A 70 -2.98 3.37 -7.42
C LYS A 70 -3.85 4.37 -8.16
N LYS A 71 -4.79 5.01 -7.47
CA LYS A 71 -5.83 5.84 -8.07
C LYS A 71 -5.63 7.32 -7.78
N ASN A 72 -4.90 7.65 -6.71
CA ASN A 72 -4.79 9.01 -6.22
C ASN A 72 -3.35 9.34 -5.84
N ASP A 73 -3.10 10.65 -5.82
CA ASP A 73 -1.84 11.24 -5.36
C ASP A 73 -1.77 11.26 -3.82
N PRO A 74 -0.55 11.31 -3.23
CA PRO A 74 -0.40 11.39 -1.78
C PRO A 74 -0.96 12.71 -1.25
N LEU A 75 -1.58 12.65 -0.06
CA LEU A 75 -2.02 13.84 0.68
C LEU A 75 -0.84 14.72 1.09
N VAL A 76 0.26 14.08 1.48
CA VAL A 76 1.49 14.77 1.89
C VAL A 76 2.70 13.93 1.54
N VAL A 77 3.78 14.63 1.16
CA VAL A 77 5.10 14.04 0.96
C VAL A 77 6.06 14.75 1.91
N LEU A 78 6.47 14.04 2.96
CA LEU A 78 7.37 14.54 3.99
C LEU A 78 8.83 14.22 3.61
N PRO A 79 9.78 15.16 3.75
CA PRO A 79 11.19 14.84 3.59
C PRO A 79 11.67 13.99 4.79
N LEU A 80 12.40 12.92 4.51
CA LEU A 80 13.09 12.11 5.52
C LEU A 80 14.40 12.80 5.91
N VAL A 81 14.30 13.79 6.79
CA VAL A 81 15.46 14.45 7.39
C VAL A 81 15.89 13.67 8.62
N LEU A 82 16.94 12.86 8.48
CA LEU A 82 17.54 12.13 9.60
C LEU A 82 18.40 13.11 10.41
N GLN A 83 18.00 13.39 11.65
CA GLN A 83 18.85 14.08 12.61
C GLN A 83 19.94 13.10 13.08
N LYS A 84 21.18 13.59 13.11
CA LYS A 84 22.35 12.82 13.55
C LYS A 84 22.46 12.79 15.07
#